data_AF-A0A0Q0G8H8-F1
#
_entry.id   AF-A0A0Q0G8H8-F1
#
_cell.length_a   1.000
_cell.length_b   1.000
_cell.length_c   1.000
_cell.angle_alpha   90.00
_cell.angle_beta   90.00
_cell.angle_gamma   90.00
#
_symmetry.space_group_name_H-M   'P 1'
#
loop_
_entity.id
_entity.type
_entity.pdbx_description
1 polymer ?
#
loop_
_entity_poly.entity_id
_entity_poly.type
_entity_poly.pdbx_seq_one_letter_code
_entity_poly.pdbx_strand_id
1 'polypeptide(L)' 'MCGRYSIYESMNYYLKELAPEQLVVNGYDLCPIERYNVAPSTRVEIIRPTQEGLSVDKVRWGWEPF' A
#
# COMPACT_ATOMS: atom_id res chain seq x y z
N MET A 1 16.01 -11.94 6.33
CA MET A 1 15.50 -10.76 7.07
C MET A 1 15.06 -9.71 6.06
N CYS A 2 13.79 -9.33 6.03
CA CYS A 2 13.21 -8.38 5.06
C CYS A 2 12.89 -7.01 5.69
N GLY A 3 13.87 -6.37 6.32
CA GLY A 3 13.68 -5.11 7.06
C GLY A 3 13.64 -3.84 6.20
N ARG A 4 13.76 -3.94 4.87
CA ARG A 4 13.69 -2.82 3.93
C ARG A 4 13.08 -3.27 2.61
N TYR A 5 12.39 -2.38 1.91
CA TYR A 5 11.86 -2.63 0.57
C TYR A 5 11.70 -1.32 -0.21
N SER A 6 11.32 -1.42 -1.49
CA SER A 6 11.08 -0.28 -2.37
C SER A 6 9.66 -0.31 -2.90
N ILE A 7 9.01 0.84 -2.94
CA ILE A 7 7.72 1.09 -3.58
C ILE A 7 7.76 2.51 -4.14
N TYR A 8 7.98 2.63 -5.45
CA TYR A 8 8.28 3.92 -6.08
C TYR A 8 7.32 4.30 -7.21
N GLU A 9 6.58 3.33 -7.75
CA GLU A 9 5.55 3.61 -8.76
C GLU A 9 4.27 4.15 -8.12
N SER A 10 3.31 4.54 -8.96
CA SER A 10 1.97 4.92 -8.49
C SER A 10 1.19 3.72 -7.94
N MET A 11 0.25 3.95 -7.02
CA MET A 11 -0.58 2.84 -6.52
C MET A 11 -1.39 2.18 -7.64
N ASN A 12 -1.81 2.96 -8.64
CA ASN A 12 -2.44 2.45 -9.86
C ASN A 12 -1.58 1.43 -10.61
N TYR A 13 -0.26 1.63 -10.72
CA TYR A 13 0.64 0.69 -11.38
C TYR A 13 0.52 -0.70 -10.73
N TYR A 14 0.66 -0.77 -9.40
CA TYR A 14 0.57 -2.04 -8.66
C TYR A 14 -0.84 -2.65 -8.68
N LEU A 15 -1.90 -1.83 -8.62
CA LEU A 15 -3.28 -2.32 -8.70
C LEU A 15 -3.60 -2.91 -10.07
N LYS A 16 -3.06 -2.34 -11.16
CA LYS A 16 -3.21 -2.91 -12.50
C LYS A 16 -2.55 -4.28 -12.62
N GLU A 17 -1.36 -4.44 -12.05
CA GLU A 17 -0.65 -5.74 -12.03
C GLU A 17 -1.41 -6.79 -11.20
N LEU A 18 -2.06 -6.38 -10.12
CA LEU A 18 -2.90 -7.27 -9.31
C LEU A 18 -4.21 -7.65 -10.01
N ALA A 19 -4.70 -6.82 -10.94
CA ALA A 19 -5.97 -6.96 -11.65
C ALA A 19 -7.16 -7.35 -10.73
N PRO A 20 -7.43 -6.58 -9.65
CA PRO A 20 -8.48 -6.93 -8.71
C PRO A 20 -9.86 -6.85 -9.37
N GLU A 21 -10.72 -7.83 -9.09
CA GLU A 21 -12.12 -7.83 -9.51
C GLU A 21 -12.98 -6.89 -8.66
N GLN A 22 -12.58 -6.67 -7.40
CA GLN A 22 -13.26 -5.79 -6.46
C GLN A 22 -13.02 -4.31 -6.77
N LEU A 23 -14.02 -3.48 -6.50
CA LEU A 23 -13.90 -2.02 -6.62
C LEU A 23 -12.84 -1.48 -5.65
N VAL A 24 -11.91 -0.68 -6.15
CA VAL A 24 -10.97 0.07 -5.30
C VAL A 24 -11.65 1.37 -4.87
N VAL A 25 -12.04 1.45 -3.59
CA VAL A 25 -12.84 2.56 -3.06
C VAL A 25 -12.01 3.73 -2.54
N ASN A 26 -10.70 3.53 -2.31
CA ASN A 26 -9.80 4.58 -1.82
C ASN A 26 -8.33 4.31 -2.16
N GLY A 27 -7.51 5.36 -2.13
CA GLY A 27 -6.05 5.31 -2.27
C GLY A 27 -5.56 4.91 -3.66
N TYR A 28 -6.44 5.03 -4.66
CA TYR A 28 -6.08 4.99 -6.06
C TYR A 28 -5.47 6.33 -6.46
N ASP A 29 -4.14 6.39 -6.51
CA ASP A 29 -3.38 7.56 -6.94
C ASP A 29 -2.58 7.23 -8.23
N LEU A 30 -2.50 8.21 -9.12
CA LEU A 30 -1.69 8.18 -10.34
C LEU A 30 -0.29 8.77 -10.11
N CYS A 31 -0.09 9.51 -9.01
CA CYS A 31 1.21 10.03 -8.62
C CYS A 31 2.12 8.89 -8.12
N PRO A 32 3.42 8.89 -8.52
CA PRO A 32 4.40 7.95 -7.99
C PRO A 32 4.57 8.08 -6.47
N ILE A 33 4.81 6.96 -5.79
CA ILE A 33 5.07 6.94 -4.33
C ILE A 33 6.51 7.37 -4.02
N GLU A 34 7.45 7.13 -4.95
CA GLU A 34 8.86 7.54 -4.88
C GLU A 34 9.65 7.09 -3.64
N ARG A 35 9.29 5.94 -3.04
CA ARG A 35 9.99 5.40 -1.86
C ARG A 35 10.91 4.26 -2.23
N TYR A 36 12.15 4.59 -2.54
CA TYR A 36 13.18 3.62 -2.92
C TYR A 36 13.71 2.79 -1.74
N ASN A 37 13.47 3.22 -0.51
CA ASN A 37 14.12 2.61 0.66
C ASN A 37 13.26 2.71 1.93
N VAL A 38 12.11 2.04 1.92
CA VAL A 38 11.16 2.00 3.03
C VAL A 38 11.79 1.37 4.27
N ALA A 39 11.67 2.03 5.42
CA ALA A 39 12.16 1.56 6.70
C ALA A 39 11.00 1.13 7.63
N PRO A 40 11.26 0.26 8.62
CA PRO A 40 10.28 -0.10 9.64
C PRO A 40 9.78 1.13 10.40
N SER A 41 8.61 1.01 11.03
CA SER A 41 7.87 2.07 11.73
C SER A 41 7.33 3.22 10.88
N THR A 42 7.66 3.30 9.58
CA THR A 42 7.05 4.28 8.67
C THR A 42 5.62 3.87 8.31
N ARG A 43 4.76 4.82 7.90
CA ARG A 43 3.45 4.50 7.32
C ARG A 43 3.60 4.08 5.87
N VAL A 44 2.95 3.00 5.47
CA VAL A 44 3.11 2.36 4.16
C VAL A 44 1.74 1.97 3.60
N GLU A 45 1.64 1.92 2.28
CA GLU A 45 0.46 1.56 1.53
C GLU A 45 0.14 0.06 1.74
N ILE A 46 -1.04 -0.23 2.28
CA ILE A 46 -1.56 -1.57 2.49
C ILE A 46 -2.91 -1.70 1.79
N ILE A 47 -3.02 -2.65 0.88
CA ILE A 47 -4.29 -3.05 0.26
C ILE A 47 -5.02 -3.96 1.26
N ARG A 48 -6.26 -3.60 1.63
CA ARG A 48 -7.10 -4.43 2.49
C ARG A 48 -8.55 -4.50 1.99
N PRO A 49 -9.25 -5.62 2.23
CA PRO A 49 -10.69 -5.70 1.98
C PRO A 49 -11.46 -4.86 2.99
N THR A 50 -12.54 -4.26 2.51
CA THR A 50 -13.57 -3.55 3.29
C THR A 50 -14.95 -4.09 2.89
N GLN A 51 -16.01 -3.59 3.53
CA GLN A 51 -17.38 -3.96 3.15
C GLN A 51 -17.78 -3.48 1.75
N GLU A 52 -17.14 -2.42 1.25
CA GLU A 52 -17.47 -1.76 -0.02
C GLU A 52 -16.52 -2.15 -1.17
N GLY A 53 -15.42 -2.84 -0.88
CA GLY A 53 -14.42 -3.22 -1.88
C GLY A 53 -13.02 -3.33 -1.30
N LEU A 54 -12.02 -2.83 -2.02
CA LEU A 54 -10.63 -2.73 -1.58
C LEU A 54 -10.29 -1.29 -1.21
N SER A 55 -9.61 -1.10 -0.08
CA SER A 55 -9.03 0.17 0.31
C SER A 55 -7.51 0.07 0.33
N VAL A 56 -6.84 1.12 -0.15
CA VAL A 56 -5.40 1.31 0.07
C VAL A 56 -5.21 2.31 1.19
N ASP A 57 -4.73 1.83 2.34
CA ASP A 57 -4.55 2.66 3.54
C ASP A 57 -3.08 2.78 3.94
N LYS A 58 -2.72 3.94 4.51
CA LYS A 58 -1.37 4.19 5.04
C LYS A 58 -1.26 3.73 6.50
N VAL A 59 -0.73 2.51 6.69
CA VAL A 59 -0.62 1.83 8.00
C VAL A 59 0.83 1.83 8.48
N ARG A 60 1.07 1.95 9.80
CA ARG A 60 2.41 1.83 10.37
C ARG A 60 2.96 0.43 10.10
N TRP A 61 4.16 0.34 9.50
CA TRP A 61 4.89 -0.92 9.37
C TRP A 61 5.57 -1.28 10.69
N GLY A 62 4.80 -1.84 11.60
CA GLY A 62 5.27 -2.25 12.91
C GLY A 62 4.09 -2.63 13.78
N TRP A 63 4.27 -3.68 14.57
CA TRP A 63 3.26 -4.18 15.51
C TRP A 63 3.81 -4.06 16.92
N GLU A 64 3.05 -3.37 17.77
CA GLU A 64 3.38 -3.11 19.16
C GLU A 64 2.05 -3.04 19.93
N PRO A 65 1.52 -4.19 20.37
CA PRO A 65 0.35 -4.21 21.23
C PRO A 65 0.78 -3.84 22.66
N PHE A 66 -0.09 -3.12 23.36
CA PHE A 66 0.04 -2.65 24.76
C PHE A 66 0.90 -1.40 24.97
#